data_AF-A0AAU0H5B8-F1
#
_entry.id   AF-A0AAU0H5B8-F1
#
_cell.length_a   1.000
_cell.length_b   1.000
_cell.length_c   1.000
_cell.angle_alpha   90.00
_cell.angle_beta   90.00
_cell.angle_gamma   90.00
#
_symmetry.space_group_name_H-M   'P 1'
#
loop_
_entity.id
_entity.type
_entity.pdbx_description
1 polymer ?
#
loop_
_entity_poly.entity_id
_entity_poly.type
_entity_poly.pdbx_seq_one_letter_code
_entity_poly.pdbx_strand_id
1 'polypeptide(L)'
;MMNTFTKTLATITLSLSTIGMASAADSLFAADDSITSKLCVVAAQGSKIQLHKSIKDSGLSKSYIAESVTCNDQNILAFVQDHAEEPDTMNNILTGGKFKTQVDITDLANVKY
;
A
#
# COMPACT_ATOMS: atom_id res chain seq x y z
N MET A 1 17.69 -22.76 -67.11
CA MET A 1 18.99 -22.64 -66.43
C MET A 1 18.75 -21.85 -65.15
N MET A 2 18.82 -22.51 -63.99
CA MET A 2 18.37 -21.96 -62.71
C MET A 2 19.61 -21.49 -61.93
N ASN A 3 19.72 -20.18 -61.71
CA ASN A 3 20.89 -19.59 -61.04
C ASN A 3 20.80 -19.80 -59.53
N THR A 4 21.81 -20.50 -59.02
CA THR A 4 22.54 -20.28 -57.76
C THR A 4 21.72 -20.00 -56.49
N PHE A 5 21.59 -21.05 -55.69
CA PHE A 5 21.25 -21.10 -54.27
C PHE A 5 21.55 -19.80 -53.49
N THR A 6 20.51 -19.03 -53.19
CA THR A 6 20.54 -17.91 -52.26
C THR A 6 20.70 -18.44 -50.83
N LYS A 7 21.88 -18.23 -50.26
CA LYS A 7 22.22 -18.63 -48.89
C LYS A 7 21.58 -17.69 -47.87
N THR A 8 21.15 -18.32 -46.77
CA THR A 8 21.02 -17.80 -45.40
C THR A 8 19.92 -16.76 -45.12
N LEU A 9 18.81 -17.28 -44.58
CA LEU A 9 17.89 -16.58 -43.68
C LEU A 9 18.70 -15.89 -42.56
N ALA A 10 18.75 -14.56 -42.55
CA ALA A 10 19.16 -13.82 -41.38
C ALA A 10 17.95 -13.71 -40.44
N THR A 11 17.83 -14.67 -39.51
CA THR A 11 16.97 -14.54 -38.33
C THR A 11 17.53 -13.42 -37.45
N ILE A 12 16.94 -12.24 -37.52
CA ILE A 12 17.24 -11.15 -36.60
C ILE A 12 16.58 -11.48 -35.26
N THR A 13 17.42 -11.67 -34.26
CA THR A 13 17.06 -11.94 -32.87
C THR A 13 16.29 -10.77 -32.26
N LEU A 14 15.29 -11.15 -31.48
CA LEU A 14 14.26 -10.34 -30.85
C LEU A 14 14.86 -9.55 -29.66
N SER A 15 14.91 -8.21 -29.74
CA SER A 15 15.21 -7.37 -28.56
C SER A 15 13.90 -6.94 -27.89
N LEU A 16 13.44 -7.70 -26.90
CA LEU A 16 12.45 -7.21 -25.94
C LEU A 16 13.14 -6.17 -25.06
N SER A 17 12.96 -4.89 -25.36
CA SER A 17 13.18 -3.83 -24.38
C SER A 17 12.04 -3.90 -23.37
N THR A 18 12.13 -4.79 -22.38
CA THR A 18 11.32 -4.63 -21.17
C THR A 18 11.88 -3.38 -20.48
N ILE A 19 11.24 -2.24 -20.73
CA ILE A 19 11.36 -1.10 -19.84
C ILE A 19 10.79 -1.61 -18.52
N GLY A 20 11.66 -2.04 -17.62
CA GLY A 20 11.28 -2.23 -16.24
C GLY A 20 10.75 -0.88 -15.78
N MET A 21 9.44 -0.77 -15.59
CA MET A 21 8.88 0.32 -14.83
C MET A 21 9.46 0.16 -13.44
N ALA A 22 10.57 0.85 -13.17
CA ALA A 22 10.96 1.10 -11.80
C ALA A 22 9.79 1.90 -11.22
N SER A 23 8.93 1.25 -10.45
CA SER A 23 7.96 1.94 -9.62
C SER A 23 8.78 2.79 -8.67
N ALA A 24 8.99 4.06 -9.01
CA ALA A 24 9.40 5.04 -8.02
C ALA A 24 8.29 5.00 -6.98
N ALA A 25 8.60 4.51 -5.77
CA ALA A 25 7.67 4.63 -4.67
C ALA A 25 7.45 6.14 -4.48
N ASP A 26 6.30 6.64 -4.90
CA ASP A 26 5.94 8.04 -4.68
C ASP A 26 5.99 8.27 -3.17
N SER A 27 6.95 9.07 -2.74
CA SER A 27 7.11 9.39 -1.33
C SER A 27 5.90 10.23 -0.90
N LEU A 28 5.12 9.73 0.06
CA LEU A 28 3.99 10.46 0.62
C LEU A 28 4.52 11.53 1.59
N PHE A 29 3.87 12.70 1.59
CA PHE A 29 4.19 13.81 2.48
C PHE A 29 2.93 14.30 3.18
N ALA A 30 3.09 14.93 4.34
CA ALA A 30 1.98 15.50 5.09
C ALA A 30 1.48 16.75 4.35
N ALA A 31 0.16 16.86 4.13
CA ALA A 31 -0.44 18.01 3.49
C ALA A 31 -0.37 19.29 4.35
N ASP A 32 -0.30 19.12 5.66
CA ASP A 32 -0.22 20.19 6.65
C ASP A 32 0.54 19.74 7.91
N ASP A 33 0.64 20.65 8.88
CA ASP A 33 1.35 20.41 10.14
C ASP A 33 0.57 19.62 11.19
N SER A 34 -0.67 19.19 10.88
CA SER A 34 -1.50 18.46 11.83
C SER A 34 -0.89 17.11 12.21
N ILE A 35 -1.23 16.68 13.43
CA ILE A 35 -0.80 15.39 13.97
C ILE A 35 -1.34 14.23 13.12
N THR A 36 -2.57 14.35 12.60
CA THR A 36 -3.20 13.34 11.76
C THR A 36 -2.55 13.23 10.38
N SER A 37 -2.16 14.34 9.75
CA SER A 37 -1.41 14.31 8.48
C SER A 37 -0.06 13.62 8.64
N LYS A 38 0.68 13.92 9.72
CA LYS A 38 1.94 13.24 10.06
C LYS A 38 1.73 11.76 10.35
N LEU A 39 0.64 11.42 11.02
CA LEU A 39 0.28 10.03 11.32
C LEU A 39 -0.01 9.24 10.04
N CYS A 40 -0.71 9.80 9.06
CA CYS A 40 -0.97 9.16 7.76
C CYS A 40 0.32 8.78 7.03
N VAL A 41 1.30 9.70 7.00
CA VAL A 41 2.60 9.48 6.36
C VAL A 41 3.36 8.33 7.06
N VAL A 42 3.41 8.35 8.39
CA VAL A 42 4.09 7.31 9.17
C VAL A 42 3.36 5.97 9.08
N ALA A 43 2.02 5.98 9.00
CA ALA A 43 1.24 4.76 8.88
C ALA A 43 1.47 4.06 7.52
N ALA A 44 1.68 4.83 6.45
CA ALA A 44 1.97 4.27 5.13
C ALA A 44 3.46 3.95 4.90
N GLN A 45 4.39 4.78 5.36
CA GLN A 45 5.81 4.65 4.99
C GLN A 45 6.76 4.43 6.17
N GLY A 46 6.25 4.52 7.39
CA GLY A 46 7.05 4.33 8.60
C GLY A 46 7.19 2.85 8.97
N SER A 47 8.14 2.57 9.86
CA SER A 47 8.23 1.25 10.49
C SER A 47 7.22 1.10 11.63
N LYS A 48 6.92 -0.14 12.02
CA LYS A 48 6.06 -0.46 13.17
C LYS A 48 6.39 0.32 14.45
N ILE A 49 7.69 0.53 14.72
CA ILE A 49 8.17 1.26 15.90
C ILE A 49 7.85 2.75 15.77
N GLN A 50 8.08 3.31 14.58
CA GLN A 50 7.76 4.71 14.30
C GLN A 50 6.26 4.96 14.39
N LEU A 51 5.43 4.06 13.87
CA LEU A 51 3.98 4.16 13.99
C LEU A 51 3.53 4.08 15.45
N HIS A 52 4.01 3.11 16.22
CA HIS A 52 3.67 3.00 17.63
C HIS A 52 4.06 4.27 18.41
N LYS A 53 5.25 4.84 18.12
CA LYS A 53 5.69 6.10 18.73
C LYS A 53 4.81 7.26 18.31
N SER A 54 4.49 7.39 17.02
CA SER A 54 3.64 8.45 16.49
C SER A 54 2.23 8.42 17.10
N ILE A 55 1.63 7.23 17.25
CA ILE A 55 0.35 7.06 17.95
C ILE A 55 0.46 7.56 19.40
N LYS A 56 1.52 7.16 20.13
CA LYS A 56 1.71 7.60 21.52
C LYS A 56 1.89 9.11 21.63
N ASP A 57 2.73 9.69 20.77
CA ASP A 57 3.05 11.11 20.77
C ASP A 57 1.85 11.98 20.31
N SER A 58 0.94 11.40 19.53
CA SER A 58 -0.29 12.08 19.07
C SER A 58 -1.28 12.38 20.19
N GLY A 59 -1.24 11.62 21.29
CA GLY A 59 -2.25 11.66 22.35
C GLY A 59 -3.63 11.10 21.94
N LEU A 60 -3.79 10.64 20.70
CA LEU A 60 -5.05 10.08 20.19
C LEU A 60 -5.21 8.61 20.61
N SER A 61 -6.45 8.19 20.85
CA SER A 61 -6.75 6.79 21.07
C SER A 61 -6.68 6.00 19.76
N LYS A 62 -6.28 4.73 19.85
CA LYS A 62 -6.28 3.81 18.72
C LYS A 62 -7.64 3.69 18.03
N SER A 63 -8.72 3.64 18.83
CA SER A 63 -10.10 3.62 18.30
C SER A 63 -10.42 4.89 17.51
N TYR A 64 -10.10 6.07 18.05
CA TYR A 64 -10.31 7.33 17.32
C TYR A 64 -9.53 7.35 16.01
N ILE A 65 -8.28 6.92 16.03
CA ILE A 65 -7.45 6.85 14.82
C ILE A 65 -8.11 5.92 13.79
N ALA A 66 -8.44 4.69 14.17
CA ALA A 66 -9.01 3.69 13.27
C ALA A 66 -10.38 4.09 12.70
N GLU A 67 -11.21 4.79 13.48
CA GLU A 67 -12.60 5.09 13.10
C GLU A 67 -12.77 6.47 12.45
N SER A 68 -11.93 7.45 12.80
CA SER A 68 -12.16 8.87 12.47
C SER A 68 -11.04 9.52 11.65
N VAL A 69 -9.82 8.97 11.63
CA VAL A 69 -8.73 9.59 10.86
C VAL A 69 -8.85 9.19 9.39
N THR A 70 -8.83 10.21 8.53
CA THR A 70 -8.78 10.06 7.08
C THR A 70 -7.44 10.55 6.54
N CYS A 71 -6.95 9.87 5.51
CA CYS A 71 -5.75 10.15 4.76
C CYS A 71 -6.15 10.23 3.28
N ASN A 72 -6.02 11.40 2.67
CA ASN A 72 -6.48 11.66 1.29
C ASN A 72 -7.92 11.18 1.04
N ASP A 73 -8.85 11.64 1.89
CA ASP A 73 -10.29 11.28 1.85
C ASP A 73 -10.62 9.80 2.07
N GLN A 74 -9.64 8.98 2.42
CA GLN A 74 -9.80 7.55 2.72
C GLN A 74 -9.58 7.26 4.20
N ASN A 75 -10.33 6.33 4.79
CA ASN A 75 -10.08 5.89 6.17
C ASN A 75 -8.63 5.37 6.31
N ILE A 76 -7.96 5.69 7.42
CA ILE A 76 -6.54 5.35 7.62
C ILE A 76 -6.25 3.85 7.48
N LEU A 77 -7.17 2.96 7.87
CA LEU A 77 -6.94 1.51 7.74
C LEU A 77 -6.91 1.08 6.27
N ALA A 78 -7.82 1.62 5.46
CA ALA A 78 -7.82 1.38 4.02
C ALA A 78 -6.60 2.02 3.37
N PHE A 79 -6.25 3.25 3.75
CA PHE A 79 -5.06 3.93 3.24
C PHE A 79 -3.77 3.14 3.51
N VAL A 80 -3.62 2.61 4.72
CA VAL A 80 -2.51 1.73 5.05
C VAL A 80 -2.54 0.44 4.23
N GLN A 81 -3.72 -0.12 3.97
CA GLN A 81 -3.85 -1.32 3.15
C GLN A 81 -3.31 -1.14 1.73
N ASP A 82 -3.51 0.04 1.15
CA ASP A 82 -3.12 0.35 -0.22
C ASP A 82 -1.65 0.81 -0.35
N HIS A 83 -1.10 1.42 0.70
CA HIS A 83 0.17 2.15 0.60
C HIS A 83 1.31 1.60 1.47
N ALA A 84 1.03 0.80 2.50
CA ALA A 84 2.08 0.29 3.37
C ALA A 84 2.77 -0.96 2.82
N GLU A 85 4.06 -1.11 3.14
CA GLU A 85 4.84 -2.31 2.80
C GLU A 85 4.34 -3.55 3.56
N GLU A 86 3.99 -3.38 4.84
CA GLU A 86 3.43 -4.43 5.71
C GLU A 86 2.04 -4.03 6.25
N PRO A 87 1.01 -3.95 5.38
CA PRO A 87 -0.27 -3.31 5.71
C PRO A 87 -0.97 -3.95 6.91
N ASP A 88 -1.01 -5.28 6.97
CA ASP A 88 -1.66 -6.03 8.06
C ASP A 88 -0.98 -5.78 9.40
N THR A 89 0.35 -5.65 9.41
CA THR A 89 1.12 -5.33 10.61
C THR A 89 0.81 -3.92 11.09
N MET A 90 0.79 -2.95 10.17
CA MET A 90 0.53 -1.55 10.48
C MET A 90 -0.91 -1.35 10.97
N ASN A 91 -1.88 -1.97 10.30
CA ASN A 91 -3.28 -1.96 10.70
C ASN A 91 -3.53 -2.68 12.03
N ASN A 92 -2.80 -3.75 12.32
CA ASN A 92 -2.83 -4.37 13.65
C ASN A 92 -2.35 -3.41 14.75
N ILE A 93 -1.35 -2.58 14.48
CA ILE A 93 -0.88 -1.58 15.45
C ILE A 93 -1.96 -0.51 15.68
N LEU A 94 -2.57 -0.01 14.61
CA LEU A 94 -3.63 0.99 14.63
C LEU A 94 -4.88 0.52 15.38
N THR A 95 -5.21 -0.77 15.28
CA THR A 95 -6.40 -1.36 15.92
C THR A 95 -6.11 -2.00 17.28
N GLY A 96 -4.85 -2.07 17.71
CA GLY A 96 -4.46 -2.77 18.93
C GLY A 96 -4.60 -4.30 18.84
N GLY A 97 -4.36 -4.86 17.66
CA GLY A 97 -4.39 -6.31 17.39
C GLY A 97 -5.76 -6.84 17.01
N LYS A 98 -6.71 -5.96 16.69
CA LYS A 98 -8.10 -6.32 16.31
C LYS A 98 -8.32 -6.28 14.80
N PHE A 99 -7.27 -6.04 14.01
CA PHE A 99 -7.41 -5.95 12.56
C PHE A 99 -7.68 -7.35 12.00
N LYS A 100 -8.74 -7.46 11.19
CA LYS A 100 -9.12 -8.71 10.53
C LYS A 100 -9.11 -8.46 9.03
N THR A 101 -8.22 -9.14 8.32
CA THR A 101 -8.19 -9.17 6.84
C THR A 101 -9.06 -10.26 6.25
N GLN A 102 -9.34 -11.30 7.03
CA GLN A 102 -10.23 -12.38 6.66
C GLN A 102 -11.67 -12.03 7.04
N VAL A 103 -12.49 -11.77 6.02
CA VAL A 103 -13.95 -11.69 6.14
C VAL A 103 -14.45 -13.11 5.93
N ASP A 104 -15.01 -13.73 6.97
CA ASP A 104 -15.65 -15.02 6.80
C ASP A 104 -16.96 -14.83 6.03
N ILE A 105 -17.36 -15.80 5.19
CA ILE A 105 -18.63 -15.74 4.44
C ILE A 105 -19.83 -15.48 5.38
N THR A 106 -19.73 -15.92 6.63
CA THR A 106 -20.72 -15.67 7.68
C THR A 106 -20.80 -14.20 8.13
N ASP A 107 -19.73 -13.43 8.02
CA ASP A 107 -19.72 -12.00 8.36
C ASP A 107 -20.51 -11.18 7.33
N LEU A 108 -20.43 -11.57 6.05
CA LEU A 108 -21.21 -10.96 4.96
C LEU A 108 -22.70 -11.36 5.03
N ALA A 109 -22.99 -12.59 5.45
CA ALA A 109 -24.36 -13.11 5.56
C ALA A 109 -25.16 -12.51 6.74
N ASN A 110 -24.49 -11.89 7.71
CA ASN A 110 -25.12 -11.28 8.88
C ASN A 110 -25.41 -9.77 8.73
N VAL A 111 -25.04 -9.15 7.61
CA VAL A 111 -25.49 -7.79 7.28
C VAL A 111 -26.97 -7.86 6.90
N LYS A 112 -27.85 -7.66 7.90
CA LYS A 112 -29.28 -7.52 7.67
C LYS A 112 -29.54 -6.14 7.06
N TYR A 113 -29.95 -6.12 5.79
CA TYR A 113 -30.58 -4.97 5.14
C TYR A 113 -31.96 -4.72 5.72
#